data_AF-N8QY27-F1
#
_entry.id   AF-N8QY27-F1
#
_cell.length_a   1.000
_cell.length_b   1.000
_cell.length_c   1.000
_cell.angle_alpha   90.00
_cell.angle_beta   90.00
_cell.angle_gamma   90.00
#
_symmetry.space_group_name_H-M   'P 1'
#
loop_
_entity.id
_entity.type
_entity.pdbx_description
1 polymer ?
#
loop_
_entity_poly.entity_id
_entity_poly.type
_entity_poly.pdbx_seq_one_letter_code
_entity_poly.pdbx_strand_id
1 'polypeptide(L)'
;MSVFLDFKRQLKLWLEHIVQHVPDLTEETILFISFGPKDQRCNVWHTDKTAFSQATIQLLDFIDRQFSPNQLPDYIKIDVAYNLEKQSWSQIEQLVHHQFHNNHYRRGIAFDEAWSVVFLEQEIYGKAIIRGLSYDKPNFFDENNLNYAIKQKYNATKPQIRLQELQDVWTFDTYATFYENGQFINLASRYDANGIRGIVKN
;
A
#
# COMPACT_ATOMS: atom_id res chain seq x y z
N MET A 1 -16.36 6.51 25.50
CA MET A 1 -16.48 6.31 24.04
C MET A 1 -15.94 4.93 23.73
N SER A 2 -16.58 4.11 22.89
CA SER A 2 -16.05 2.76 22.60
C SER A 2 -14.70 2.87 21.88
N VAL A 3 -13.80 1.90 22.10
CA VAL A 3 -12.47 1.84 21.46
C VAL A 3 -12.58 2.00 19.94
N PHE A 4 -13.58 1.34 19.34
CA PHE A 4 -13.87 1.44 17.91
C PHE A 4 -14.28 2.85 17.45
N LEU A 5 -15.14 3.53 18.20
CA LEU A 5 -15.56 4.90 17.86
C LEU A 5 -14.40 5.88 18.03
N ASP A 6 -13.54 5.66 19.03
CA ASP A 6 -12.34 6.46 19.27
C ASP A 6 -11.32 6.29 18.13
N PHE A 7 -11.05 5.06 17.72
CA PHE A 7 -10.26 4.73 16.54
C PHE A 7 -10.77 5.47 15.29
N LYS A 8 -12.07 5.38 14.96
CA LYS A 8 -12.62 6.05 13.77
C LYS A 8 -12.50 7.57 13.85
N ARG A 9 -12.74 8.16 15.04
CA ARG A 9 -12.58 9.61 15.24
C ARG A 9 -11.12 10.03 15.00
N GLN A 10 -10.16 9.31 15.59
CA GLN A 10 -8.75 9.62 15.40
C GLN A 10 -8.29 9.42 13.95
N LEU A 11 -8.78 8.38 13.27
CA LEU A 11 -8.48 8.15 11.86
C LEU A 11 -8.96 9.31 10.99
N LYS A 12 -10.20 9.76 11.20
CA LYS A 12 -10.76 10.90 10.47
C LYS A 12 -9.94 12.17 10.70
N LEU A 13 -9.57 12.46 11.95
CA LEU A 13 -8.71 13.59 12.28
C LEU A 13 -7.35 13.46 11.57
N TRP A 14 -6.73 12.28 11.58
CA TRP A 14 -5.46 12.08 10.89
C TRP A 14 -5.58 12.33 9.37
N LEU A 15 -6.62 11.79 8.74
CA LEU A 15 -6.92 12.02 7.31
C LEU A 15 -7.19 13.50 7.00
N GLU A 16 -7.82 14.26 7.89
CA GLU A 16 -8.02 15.70 7.68
C GLU A 16 -6.69 16.49 7.72
N HIS A 17 -5.72 16.04 8.51
CA HIS A 17 -4.42 16.71 8.64
C HIS A 17 -3.37 16.25 7.60
N ILE A 18 -3.59 15.11 6.91
CA ILE A 18 -2.58 14.58 5.98
C ILE A 18 -2.38 15.46 4.74
N VAL A 19 -3.42 16.20 4.33
CA VAL A 19 -3.36 17.11 3.17
C VAL A 19 -2.25 18.16 3.35
N GLN A 20 -1.92 18.52 4.59
CA GLN A 20 -0.82 19.45 4.89
C GLN A 20 0.57 18.82 4.71
N HIS A 21 0.67 17.50 4.80
CA HIS A 21 1.93 16.73 4.74
C HIS A 21 2.19 16.16 3.35
N VAL A 22 1.16 16.11 2.51
CA VAL A 22 1.20 15.58 1.15
C VAL A 22 0.63 16.66 0.22
N PRO A 23 1.41 17.68 -0.15
CA PRO A 23 0.92 18.81 -0.95
C PRO A 23 0.48 18.41 -2.36
N ASP A 24 1.00 17.29 -2.87
CA ASP A 24 0.66 16.70 -4.17
C ASP A 24 -0.46 15.65 -4.08
N LEU A 25 -1.30 15.72 -3.05
CA LEU A 25 -2.49 14.88 -2.97
C LEU A 25 -3.41 15.31 -4.12
N THR A 26 -3.35 14.53 -5.20
CA THR A 26 -4.08 14.78 -6.45
C THR A 26 -5.58 14.86 -6.21
N GLU A 27 -6.32 15.41 -7.18
CA GLU A 27 -7.80 15.45 -7.11
C GLU A 27 -8.40 14.07 -6.81
N GLU A 28 -7.73 13.01 -7.27
CA GLU A 28 -8.04 11.62 -6.96
C GLU A 28 -6.95 11.00 -6.09
N THR A 29 -7.31 10.16 -5.13
CA THR A 29 -6.42 9.47 -4.19
C THR A 29 -6.77 7.99 -4.13
N ILE A 30 -5.89 7.22 -3.49
CA ILE A 30 -6.17 5.86 -3.05
C ILE A 30 -5.68 5.73 -1.62
N LEU A 31 -6.57 5.23 -0.75
CA LEU A 31 -6.25 4.89 0.62
C LEU A 31 -6.12 3.37 0.74
N PHE A 32 -5.13 2.92 1.49
CA PHE A 32 -4.94 1.51 1.82
C PHE A 32 -5.10 1.31 3.32
N ILE A 33 -5.60 0.15 3.70
CA ILE A 33 -5.58 -0.35 5.07
C ILE A 33 -4.93 -1.73 5.09
N SER A 34 -3.81 -1.82 5.81
CA SER A 34 -3.22 -3.11 6.17
C SER A 34 -3.71 -3.49 7.56
N PHE A 35 -4.26 -4.69 7.72
CA PHE A 35 -4.77 -5.14 9.01
C PHE A 35 -4.63 -6.66 9.20
N GLY A 36 -4.42 -7.10 10.44
CA GLY A 36 -4.29 -8.52 10.73
C GLY A 36 -3.83 -8.81 12.17
N PRO A 37 -3.70 -10.10 12.52
CA PRO A 37 -3.15 -10.52 13.80
C PRO A 37 -1.62 -10.42 13.79
N LYS A 38 -1.02 -10.50 14.98
CA LYS A 38 0.44 -10.40 15.15
C LYS A 38 1.27 -11.54 14.57
N ASP A 39 0.65 -12.70 14.36
CA ASP A 39 1.30 -13.97 14.01
C ASP A 39 1.18 -14.33 12.52
N GLN A 40 0.50 -13.50 11.74
CA GLN A 40 0.28 -13.73 10.31
C GLN A 40 0.53 -12.46 9.52
N ARG A 41 0.70 -12.61 8.20
CA ARG A 41 0.80 -11.45 7.32
C ARG A 41 -0.53 -10.72 7.27
N CYS A 42 -0.48 -9.39 7.34
CA CYS A 42 -1.67 -8.56 7.23
C CYS A 42 -2.35 -8.72 5.86
N ASN A 43 -3.68 -8.63 5.88
CA ASN A 43 -4.46 -8.38 4.68
C ASN A 43 -4.35 -6.90 4.32
N VAL A 44 -4.42 -6.59 3.03
CA VAL A 44 -4.42 -5.21 2.53
C VAL A 44 -5.64 -5.00 1.67
N TRP A 45 -6.43 -4.00 2.01
CA TRP A 45 -7.55 -3.51 1.20
C TRP A 45 -7.26 -2.07 0.77
N HIS A 46 -7.83 -1.64 -0.36
CA HIS A 46 -7.72 -0.27 -0.84
C HIS A 46 -9.04 0.25 -1.41
N THR A 47 -9.19 1.57 -1.40
CA THR A 47 -10.30 2.28 -2.04
C THR A 47 -10.16 2.27 -3.56
N ASP A 48 -11.22 2.65 -4.26
CA ASP A 48 -11.08 3.04 -5.67
C ASP A 48 -10.22 4.32 -5.78
N LYS A 49 -9.69 4.58 -6.98
CA LYS A 49 -9.08 5.87 -7.32
C LYS A 49 -10.19 6.91 -7.44
N THR A 50 -10.32 7.79 -6.45
CA THR A 50 -11.45 8.72 -6.35
C THR A 50 -11.10 9.93 -5.50
N ALA A 51 -11.98 10.93 -5.43
CA ALA A 51 -11.77 12.11 -4.60
C ALA A 51 -11.49 11.74 -3.12
N PHE A 52 -10.61 12.49 -2.46
CA PHE A 52 -10.17 12.19 -1.08
C PHE A 52 -11.32 12.02 -0.08
N SER A 53 -12.36 12.85 -0.19
CA SER A 53 -13.57 12.74 0.63
C SER A 53 -14.31 11.43 0.39
N GLN A 54 -14.44 11.00 -0.87
CA GLN A 54 -15.09 9.75 -1.23
C GLN A 54 -14.26 8.53 -0.83
N ALA A 55 -12.93 8.59 -1.00
CA ALA A 55 -12.02 7.54 -0.54
C ALA A 55 -12.10 7.37 1.00
N THR A 56 -12.19 8.49 1.73
CA THR A 56 -12.38 8.47 3.20
C THR A 56 -13.68 7.77 3.58
N ILE A 57 -14.78 8.04 2.89
CA ILE A 57 -16.07 7.35 3.10
C ILE A 57 -15.92 5.85 2.83
N GLN A 58 -15.35 5.47 1.67
CA GLN A 58 -15.16 4.06 1.32
C GLN A 58 -14.30 3.31 2.34
N LEU A 59 -13.24 3.93 2.86
CA LEU A 59 -12.38 3.35 3.89
C LEU A 59 -13.12 3.14 5.21
N LEU A 60 -13.89 4.13 5.67
CA LEU A 60 -14.67 4.01 6.90
C LEU A 60 -15.78 2.95 6.76
N ASP A 61 -16.45 2.89 5.60
CA ASP A 61 -17.45 1.86 5.29
C ASP A 61 -16.85 0.46 5.22
N PHE A 62 -15.61 0.32 4.73
CA PHE A 62 -14.87 -0.94 4.79
C PHE A 62 -14.57 -1.35 6.24
N ILE A 63 -14.05 -0.42 7.05
CA ILE A 63 -13.76 -0.64 8.46
C ILE A 63 -15.01 -1.08 9.22
N ASP A 64 -16.16 -0.42 9.01
CA ASP A 64 -17.42 -0.73 9.68
C ASP A 64 -17.97 -2.12 9.30
N ARG A 65 -17.68 -2.62 8.10
CA ARG A 65 -18.06 -3.97 7.67
C ARG A 65 -17.07 -5.04 8.13
N GLN A 66 -15.78 -4.70 8.17
CA GLN A 66 -14.70 -5.67 8.37
C GLN A 66 -14.35 -5.88 9.84
N PHE A 67 -14.44 -4.85 10.68
CA PHE A 67 -13.95 -4.88 12.06
C PHE A 67 -15.08 -5.11 13.06
N SER A 68 -14.75 -5.78 14.17
CA SER A 68 -15.68 -5.94 15.28
C SER A 68 -15.76 -4.63 16.08
N PRO A 69 -16.96 -4.13 16.43
CA PRO A 69 -17.09 -2.96 17.30
C PRO A 69 -16.47 -3.15 18.70
N ASN A 70 -16.26 -4.40 19.11
CA ASN A 70 -15.74 -4.76 20.43
C ASN A 70 -14.22 -4.99 20.43
N GLN A 71 -13.62 -5.24 19.27
CA GLN A 71 -12.19 -5.57 19.17
C GLN A 71 -11.63 -5.18 17.80
N LEU A 72 -10.59 -4.33 17.85
CA LEU A 72 -9.79 -3.99 16.69
C LEU A 72 -8.76 -5.09 16.38
N PRO A 73 -8.35 -5.25 15.12
CA PRO A 73 -7.17 -6.06 14.76
C PRO A 73 -5.91 -5.63 15.53
N ASP A 74 -5.01 -6.59 15.76
CA ASP A 74 -3.74 -6.34 16.47
C ASP A 74 -2.89 -5.28 15.75
N TYR A 75 -2.84 -5.38 14.43
CA TYR A 75 -2.13 -4.45 13.57
C TYR A 75 -3.10 -3.75 12.64
N ILE A 76 -3.00 -2.43 12.58
CA ILE A 76 -3.70 -1.57 11.62
C ILE A 76 -2.72 -0.50 11.14
N LYS A 77 -2.55 -0.41 9.83
CA LYS A 77 -1.77 0.62 9.15
C LYS A 77 -2.63 1.26 8.07
N ILE A 78 -2.57 2.57 7.95
CA ILE A 78 -3.21 3.32 6.87
C ILE A 78 -2.11 3.93 6.01
N ASP A 79 -2.22 3.76 4.70
CA ASP A 79 -1.33 4.38 3.72
C ASP A 79 -2.16 5.25 2.78
N VAL A 80 -1.62 6.40 2.41
CA VAL A 80 -2.16 7.29 1.37
C VAL A 80 -1.19 7.32 0.21
N ALA A 81 -1.65 6.90 -0.97
CA ALA A 81 -0.85 7.00 -2.18
C ALA A 81 -0.72 8.46 -2.63
N TYR A 82 0.50 8.83 -3.02
CA TYR A 82 0.83 10.13 -3.58
C TYR A 82 2.00 10.01 -4.56
N ASN A 83 2.35 11.09 -5.26
CA ASN A 83 3.34 11.04 -6.34
C ASN A 83 3.00 9.97 -7.39
N LEU A 84 1.77 10.02 -7.91
CA LEU A 84 1.28 9.07 -8.89
C LEU A 84 1.95 9.35 -10.23
N GLU A 85 2.76 8.40 -10.70
CA GLU A 85 3.50 8.54 -11.94
C GLU A 85 3.22 7.36 -12.86
N LYS A 86 2.78 7.67 -14.09
CA LYS A 86 2.71 6.69 -15.16
C LYS A 86 4.09 6.52 -15.77
N GLN A 87 4.59 5.30 -15.81
CA GLN A 87 5.93 4.96 -16.27
C GLN A 87 5.88 3.77 -17.23
N SER A 88 6.79 3.72 -18.20
CA SER A 88 6.86 2.56 -19.10
C SER A 88 7.24 1.31 -18.32
N TRP A 89 6.54 0.22 -18.58
CA TRP A 89 6.84 -1.09 -17.98
C TRP A 89 8.29 -1.50 -18.23
N SER A 90 8.79 -1.28 -19.45
CA SER A 90 10.18 -1.59 -19.81
C SER A 90 11.19 -0.85 -18.92
N GLN A 91 10.92 0.41 -18.56
CA GLN A 91 11.79 1.18 -17.69
C GLN A 91 11.78 0.65 -16.25
N ILE A 92 10.61 0.26 -15.75
CA ILE A 92 10.46 -0.35 -14.42
C ILE A 92 11.18 -1.69 -14.33
N GLU A 93 11.00 -2.53 -15.34
CA GLU A 93 11.67 -3.83 -15.43
C GLU A 93 13.20 -3.65 -15.43
N GLN A 94 13.70 -2.73 -16.26
CA GLN A 94 15.13 -2.41 -16.31
C GLN A 94 15.64 -1.86 -14.97
N LEU A 95 14.87 -1.01 -14.30
CA LEU A 95 15.24 -0.46 -12.99
C LEU A 95 15.38 -1.58 -11.97
N VAL A 96 14.39 -2.48 -11.87
CA VAL A 96 14.43 -3.64 -10.96
C VAL A 96 15.58 -4.59 -11.29
N HIS A 97 15.81 -4.86 -12.56
CA HIS A 97 16.89 -5.74 -13.01
C HIS A 97 18.29 -5.19 -12.66
N HIS A 98 18.46 -3.85 -12.68
CA HIS A 98 19.73 -3.19 -12.40
C HIS A 98 19.85 -2.65 -10.97
N GLN A 99 18.95 -3.03 -10.07
CA GLN A 99 19.08 -2.69 -8.66
C GLN A 99 20.35 -3.30 -8.07
N PHE A 100 21.10 -2.48 -7.33
CA PHE A 100 22.19 -2.99 -6.51
C PHE A 100 21.67 -4.05 -5.53
N HIS A 101 22.50 -5.04 -5.24
CA HIS A 101 22.17 -6.09 -4.30
C HIS A 101 21.73 -5.49 -2.94
N ASN A 102 20.70 -6.06 -2.32
CA ASN A 102 19.99 -5.57 -1.12
C ASN A 102 19.15 -4.29 -1.28
N ASN A 103 19.12 -3.65 -2.46
CA ASN A 103 18.17 -2.58 -2.71
C ASN A 103 16.80 -3.14 -3.09
N HIS A 104 15.78 -2.45 -2.62
CA HIS A 104 14.39 -2.72 -2.93
C HIS A 104 13.87 -1.59 -3.82
N TYR A 105 12.94 -1.92 -4.71
CA TYR A 105 12.08 -1.01 -5.43
C TYR A 105 11.11 -0.38 -4.42
N ARG A 106 11.42 0.84 -3.99
CA ARG A 106 10.76 1.52 -2.86
C ARG A 106 9.44 2.21 -3.23
N ARG A 107 8.68 1.65 -4.18
CA ARG A 107 7.41 2.23 -4.64
C ARG A 107 6.33 1.15 -4.76
N GLY A 108 5.08 1.55 -4.57
CA GLY A 108 3.94 0.74 -4.94
C GLY A 108 3.73 0.73 -6.46
N ILE A 109 3.01 -0.28 -6.95
CA ILE A 109 2.73 -0.45 -8.39
C ILE A 109 1.23 -0.74 -8.58
N ALA A 110 0.61 0.00 -9.49
CA ALA A 110 -0.69 -0.29 -10.06
C ALA A 110 -0.51 -0.74 -11.51
N PHE A 111 -1.09 -1.89 -11.85
CA PHE A 111 -0.84 -2.58 -13.11
C PHE A 111 -1.87 -2.28 -14.19
N ASP A 112 -2.86 -1.45 -13.89
CA ASP A 112 -3.89 -1.03 -14.84
C ASP A 112 -4.31 0.43 -14.60
N GLU A 113 -4.87 1.06 -15.63
CA GLU A 113 -5.30 2.47 -15.61
C GLU A 113 -6.41 2.75 -14.60
N ALA A 114 -7.26 1.76 -14.31
CA ALA A 114 -8.33 1.88 -13.35
C ALA A 114 -7.84 1.68 -11.90
N TRP A 115 -6.54 1.41 -11.69
CA TRP A 115 -5.97 1.07 -10.39
C TRP A 115 -6.72 -0.08 -9.70
N SER A 116 -7.12 -1.05 -10.52
CA SER A 116 -7.95 -2.16 -10.09
C SER A 116 -7.11 -3.31 -9.50
N VAL A 117 -5.84 -3.40 -9.90
CA VAL A 117 -4.81 -4.30 -9.37
C VAL A 117 -3.61 -3.47 -8.93
N VAL A 118 -3.44 -3.35 -7.60
CA VAL A 118 -2.47 -2.44 -6.99
C VAL A 118 -1.81 -3.12 -5.80
N PHE A 119 -0.51 -2.94 -5.64
CA PHE A 119 0.25 -3.47 -4.52
C PHE A 119 1.15 -2.41 -3.89
N LEU A 120 1.14 -2.35 -2.56
CA LEU A 120 2.13 -1.60 -1.78
C LEU A 120 3.52 -2.21 -1.93
N GLU A 121 4.58 -1.42 -1.71
CA GLU A 121 5.97 -1.90 -1.63
C GLU A 121 6.08 -3.17 -0.75
N GLN A 122 5.49 -3.12 0.46
CA GLN A 122 5.57 -4.23 1.41
C GLN A 122 4.81 -5.47 0.92
N GLU A 123 3.75 -5.31 0.11
CA GLU A 123 3.07 -6.43 -0.50
C GLU A 123 3.88 -7.05 -1.64
N ILE A 124 4.53 -6.22 -2.47
CA ILE A 124 5.38 -6.65 -3.58
C ILE A 124 6.47 -7.59 -3.06
N TYR A 125 7.17 -7.18 -1.99
CA TYR A 125 8.23 -7.99 -1.40
C TYR A 125 7.72 -9.13 -0.54
N GLY A 126 6.70 -8.88 0.28
CA GLY A 126 6.08 -9.92 1.09
C GLY A 126 5.67 -11.09 0.21
N LYS A 127 4.97 -10.83 -0.90
CA LYS A 127 4.45 -11.85 -1.81
C LYS A 127 5.46 -12.33 -2.86
N ALA A 128 6.72 -11.89 -2.79
CA ALA A 128 7.78 -12.23 -3.74
C ALA A 128 7.38 -11.96 -5.21
N ILE A 129 6.64 -10.87 -5.44
CA ILE A 129 6.30 -10.37 -6.78
C ILE A 129 7.58 -9.87 -7.46
N ILE A 130 8.43 -9.16 -6.72
CA ILE A 130 9.83 -8.91 -7.09
C ILE A 130 10.71 -9.83 -6.25
N ARG A 131 11.60 -10.57 -6.90
CA ARG A 131 12.54 -11.49 -6.23
C ARG A 131 13.82 -11.71 -7.04
N GLY A 132 14.90 -12.05 -6.35
CA GLY A 132 16.10 -12.64 -6.94
C GLY A 132 16.09 -14.16 -6.78
N LEU A 133 16.72 -14.89 -7.71
CA LEU A 133 16.87 -16.35 -7.59
C LEU A 133 18.06 -16.74 -6.69
N SER A 134 19.07 -15.89 -6.62
CA SER A 134 20.30 -16.06 -5.84
C SER A 134 20.97 -14.70 -5.63
N TYR A 135 21.99 -14.66 -4.78
CA TYR A 135 22.72 -13.42 -4.44
C TYR A 135 23.29 -12.70 -5.66
N ASP A 136 23.78 -13.47 -6.63
CA ASP A 136 24.48 -13.04 -7.84
C ASP A 136 23.55 -12.77 -9.03
N LYS A 137 22.25 -13.04 -8.88
CA LYS A 137 21.26 -12.85 -9.96
C LYS A 137 20.45 -11.58 -9.75
N PRO A 138 20.14 -10.87 -10.85
CA PRO A 138 19.32 -9.66 -10.79
C PRO A 138 17.91 -9.99 -10.30
N ASN A 139 17.27 -8.99 -9.68
CA ASN A 139 15.85 -9.08 -9.34
C ASN A 139 15.02 -9.09 -10.63
N PHE A 140 13.87 -9.76 -10.58
CA PHE A 140 12.90 -9.77 -11.67
C PHE A 140 11.48 -9.79 -11.10
N PHE A 141 10.52 -9.44 -11.94
CA PHE A 141 9.10 -9.61 -11.66
C PHE A 141 8.67 -11.04 -11.95
N ASP A 142 8.15 -11.73 -10.93
CA ASP A 142 7.64 -13.09 -11.06
C ASP A 142 6.14 -13.04 -11.35
N GLU A 143 5.78 -13.28 -12.62
CA GLU A 143 4.40 -13.28 -13.12
C GLU A 143 3.51 -14.29 -12.38
N ASN A 144 4.05 -15.46 -12.00
CA ASN A 144 3.29 -16.48 -11.29
C ASN A 144 2.95 -15.99 -9.88
N ASN A 145 3.91 -15.41 -9.18
CA ASN A 145 3.68 -14.84 -7.85
C ASN A 145 2.75 -13.63 -7.90
N LEU A 146 2.87 -12.77 -8.92
CA LEU A 146 1.94 -11.67 -9.17
C LEU A 146 0.51 -12.19 -9.32
N ASN A 147 0.27 -13.13 -10.22
CA ASN A 147 -1.07 -13.65 -10.46
C ASN A 147 -1.63 -14.42 -9.25
N TYR A 148 -0.78 -15.13 -8.51
CA TYR A 148 -1.16 -15.72 -7.24
C TYR A 148 -1.55 -14.66 -6.20
N ALA A 149 -0.76 -13.58 -6.08
CA ALA A 149 -1.03 -12.46 -5.19
C ALA A 149 -2.36 -11.77 -5.52
N ILE A 150 -2.67 -11.56 -6.80
CA ILE A 150 -3.94 -11.01 -7.28
C ILE A 150 -5.10 -11.90 -6.83
N LYS A 151 -4.97 -13.22 -7.05
CA LYS A 151 -6.00 -14.19 -6.67
C LYS A 151 -6.29 -14.14 -5.17
N GLN A 152 -5.25 -14.06 -4.34
CA GLN A 152 -5.38 -14.00 -2.87
C GLN A 152 -5.96 -12.66 -2.38
N LYS A 153 -5.57 -11.54 -2.99
CA LYS A 153 -6.00 -10.20 -2.56
C LYS A 153 -7.43 -9.87 -2.99
N TYR A 154 -7.83 -10.26 -4.20
CA TYR A 154 -9.08 -9.83 -4.84
C TYR A 154 -10.10 -10.96 -5.07
N ASN A 155 -9.88 -12.14 -4.49
CA ASN A 155 -10.77 -13.30 -4.60
C ASN A 155 -11.07 -13.73 -6.06
N ALA A 156 -10.02 -13.95 -6.85
CA ALA A 156 -10.02 -14.59 -8.18
C ALA A 156 -10.83 -13.93 -9.33
N THR A 157 -11.46 -12.77 -9.13
CA THR A 157 -12.31 -12.12 -10.15
C THR A 157 -11.53 -11.22 -11.12
N LYS A 158 -10.27 -10.93 -10.84
CA LYS A 158 -9.42 -10.06 -11.66
C LYS A 158 -8.75 -10.84 -12.80
N PRO A 159 -8.57 -10.22 -13.99
CA PRO A 159 -7.85 -10.84 -15.08
C PRO A 159 -6.41 -11.14 -14.67
N GLN A 160 -5.83 -12.17 -15.27
CA GLN A 160 -4.41 -12.43 -15.12
C GLN A 160 -3.61 -11.34 -15.82
N ILE A 161 -2.52 -10.92 -15.19
CA ILE A 161 -1.55 -10.00 -15.77
C ILE A 161 -0.50 -10.82 -16.49
N ARG A 162 -0.24 -10.45 -17.74
CA ARG A 162 0.90 -10.93 -18.53
C ARG A 162 1.92 -9.82 -18.63
N LEU A 163 3.06 -9.98 -17.98
CA LEU A 163 4.09 -8.94 -17.87
C LEU A 163 4.60 -8.52 -19.24
N GLN A 164 4.74 -9.48 -20.17
CA GLN A 164 5.17 -9.21 -21.55
C GLN A 164 4.20 -8.35 -22.37
N GLU A 165 2.94 -8.24 -21.93
CA GLU A 165 1.89 -7.45 -22.61
C GLU A 165 1.74 -6.05 -21.99
N LEU A 166 2.40 -5.78 -20.86
CA LEU A 166 2.36 -4.48 -20.20
C LEU A 166 3.17 -3.45 -20.99
N GLN A 167 2.54 -2.32 -21.29
CA GLN A 167 3.21 -1.16 -21.90
C GLN A 167 3.63 -0.15 -20.85
N ASP A 168 2.70 0.18 -19.96
CA ASP A 168 2.86 1.16 -18.90
C ASP A 168 2.28 0.61 -17.59
N VAL A 169 2.79 1.14 -16.48
CA VAL A 169 2.26 0.94 -15.14
C VAL A 169 2.20 2.28 -14.41
N TRP A 170 1.40 2.34 -13.36
CA TRP A 170 1.42 3.45 -12.42
C TRP A 170 2.28 3.10 -11.21
N THR A 171 3.05 4.07 -10.74
CA THR A 171 3.91 3.94 -9.57
C THR A 171 3.61 5.06 -8.59
N PHE A 172 3.82 4.81 -7.30
CA PHE A 172 3.47 5.76 -6.26
C PHE A 172 4.30 5.59 -5.00
N ASP A 173 4.42 6.68 -4.25
CA ASP A 173 4.92 6.69 -2.89
C ASP A 173 3.74 6.57 -1.91
N THR A 174 4.01 6.24 -0.65
CA THR A 174 2.98 6.28 0.41
C THR A 174 3.38 7.13 1.60
N TYR A 175 2.40 7.87 2.12
CA TYR A 175 2.48 8.49 3.44
C TYR A 175 1.59 7.68 4.38
N ALA A 176 2.12 7.27 5.52
CA ALA A 176 1.47 6.25 6.32
C ALA A 176 1.44 6.53 7.81
N THR A 177 0.48 5.90 8.48
CA THR A 177 0.36 5.86 9.94
C THR A 177 0.07 4.45 10.42
N PHE A 178 0.53 4.14 11.63
CA PHE A 178 0.28 2.88 12.28
C PHE A 178 -0.50 3.10 13.57
N TYR A 179 -1.57 2.34 13.77
CA TYR A 179 -2.37 2.41 14.99
C TYR A 179 -1.82 1.43 16.03
N GLU A 180 -1.37 1.95 17.16
CA GLU A 180 -0.84 1.16 18.27
C GLU A 180 -1.20 1.85 19.59
N ASN A 181 -1.52 1.07 20.63
CA ASN A 181 -1.75 1.60 21.99
C ASN A 181 -2.77 2.75 22.05
N GLY A 182 -3.80 2.68 21.21
CA GLY A 182 -4.86 3.69 21.17
C GLY A 182 -4.52 4.96 20.39
N GLN A 183 -3.42 5.00 19.64
CA GLN A 183 -2.97 6.20 18.93
C GLN A 183 -2.47 5.90 17.52
N PHE A 184 -2.62 6.87 16.62
CA PHE A 184 -2.01 6.85 15.29
C PHE A 184 -0.61 7.47 15.32
N ILE A 185 0.38 6.70 14.87
CA ILE A 185 1.79 7.07 14.85
C ILE A 185 2.24 7.22 13.40
N ASN A 186 2.66 8.42 13.01
CA ASN A 186 3.18 8.68 11.67
C ASN A 186 4.44 7.86 11.40
N LEU A 187 4.50 7.31 10.18
CA LEU A 187 5.63 6.57 9.67
C LEU A 187 6.44 7.46 8.73
N ALA A 188 7.75 7.25 8.69
CA ALA A 188 8.61 7.86 7.70
C ALA A 188 8.15 7.44 6.29
N SER A 189 8.24 8.39 5.35
CA SER A 189 7.84 8.22 3.96
C SER A 189 9.06 8.43 3.07
N ARG A 190 9.10 7.71 1.94
CA ARG A 190 10.19 7.68 0.94
C ARG A 190 11.50 7.06 1.43
N TYR A 191 12.36 6.76 0.45
CA TYR A 191 13.72 6.25 0.62
C TYR A 191 13.80 4.92 1.39
N ASP A 192 14.88 4.72 2.14
CA ASP A 192 15.18 3.52 2.91
C ASP A 192 14.41 3.43 4.23
N ALA A 193 13.77 4.52 4.66
CA ALA A 193 12.99 4.58 5.90
C ALA A 193 11.48 4.37 5.70
N ASN A 194 11.00 4.12 4.47
CA ASN A 194 9.57 4.01 4.19
C ASN A 194 8.87 2.97 5.08
N GLY A 195 7.86 3.41 5.82
CA GLY A 195 7.10 2.56 6.74
C GLY A 195 7.77 2.30 8.10
N ILE A 196 8.90 2.94 8.39
CA ILE A 196 9.56 2.87 9.71
C ILE A 196 9.01 3.98 10.61
N ARG A 197 8.80 3.68 11.90
CA ARG A 197 8.41 4.68 12.89
C ARG A 197 9.43 5.80 12.93
N GLY A 198 8.99 7.05 12.74
CA GLY A 198 9.85 8.21 12.93
C GLY A 198 10.32 8.28 14.39
N ILE A 199 11.62 8.48 14.61
CA ILE A 199 12.11 8.82 15.95
C ILE A 199 11.76 10.29 16.18
N VAL A 200 10.73 10.55 16.99
CA VAL A 200 10.47 11.91 17.48
C VAL A 200 11.67 12.28 18.36
N LYS A 201 12.47 13.26 17.96
CA LYS A 201 13.43 13.88 18.89
C LYS A 201 12.59 14.64 19.92
N ASN A 202 12.60 14.16 21.16
CA ASN A 202 12.14 14.94 22.31
C ASN A 202 12.99 16.20 22.47
#